data_AF-A0A418VK15-F1
#
_entry.id   AF-A0A418VK15-F1
#
_cell.length_a   1.000
_cell.length_b   1.000
_cell.length_c   1.000
_cell.angle_alpha   90.00
_cell.angle_beta   90.00
_cell.angle_gamma   90.00
#
_symmetry.space_group_name_H-M   'P 1'
#
loop_
_entity.id
_entity.type
_entity.pdbx_description
1 polymer ?
#
loop_
_entity_poly.entity_id
_entity_poly.type
_entity_poly.pdbx_seq_one_letter_code
_entity_poly.pdbx_strand_id
1 'polypeptide(L)'
;MVMRKPHPITNIVPLHASPSAVYDPTLPPAQRHGALVGALPETLQAIVGNGTSRACFDDLGGFVGMRETWSPPAVVDPADAEAAARALAVIEREILAPVDPGWLLARLLALFAHCPPRSAPVDPAVERMVASDWAEDLGEYPQWAVDQAVRVWRRTKKWRPTIMEMRALCDEAVTPELTLAERLREIAAAKSATAGRAGGPDIRSMAGRAIRRM
;
A
#
# COMPACT_ATOMS: atom_id res chain seq x y z
N MET A 1 49.08 31.77 -13.30
CA MET A 1 47.85 31.39 -14.01
C MET A 1 47.61 29.90 -13.74
N VAL A 2 46.88 29.58 -12.66
CA VAL A 2 46.67 28.19 -12.20
C VAL A 2 45.24 27.80 -12.56
N MET A 3 45.09 26.88 -13.51
CA MET A 3 43.79 26.32 -13.90
C MET A 3 43.22 25.49 -12.74
N ARG A 4 42.08 25.92 -12.18
CA ARG A 4 41.25 25.11 -11.29
C ARG A 4 40.58 24.01 -12.13
N LYS A 5 40.90 22.74 -11.84
CA LYS A 5 40.15 21.59 -12.36
C LYS A 5 38.74 21.58 -11.78
N PRO A 6 37.68 21.41 -12.59
CA PRO A 6 36.33 21.21 -12.09
C PRO A 6 36.27 19.86 -11.35
N HIS A 7 35.77 19.90 -10.12
CA HIS A 7 35.48 18.68 -9.37
C HIS A 7 34.18 18.08 -9.92
N PRO A 8 34.13 16.77 -10.22
CA PRO A 8 32.88 16.12 -10.57
C PRO A 8 31.96 16.17 -9.35
N ILE A 9 30.80 16.79 -9.50
CA ILE A 9 29.71 16.70 -8.54
C ILE A 9 29.22 15.26 -8.61
N THR A 10 29.67 14.43 -7.67
CA THR A 10 29.12 13.10 -7.48
C THR A 10 27.69 13.32 -7.00
N ASN A 11 26.71 13.05 -7.87
CA ASN A 11 25.31 12.96 -7.48
C ASN A 11 25.21 11.77 -6.53
N ILE A 12 25.27 12.05 -5.23
CA ILE A 12 24.97 11.08 -4.17
C ILE A 12 23.45 10.89 -4.23
N VAL A 13 23.00 9.86 -4.96
CA VAL A 13 21.61 9.42 -4.89
C VAL A 13 21.38 8.95 -3.45
N PRO A 14 20.45 9.55 -2.69
CA PRO A 14 20.11 9.05 -1.37
C PRO A 14 19.66 7.60 -1.50
N LEU A 15 20.29 6.69 -0.75
CA LEU A 15 19.76 5.34 -0.60
C LEU A 15 18.45 5.44 0.17
N HIS A 16 17.33 5.38 -0.56
CA HIS A 16 16.01 5.26 0.05
C HIS A 16 15.97 3.96 0.88
N ALA A 17 15.51 4.06 2.13
CA ALA A 17 15.37 2.91 3.00
C ALA A 17 14.27 1.98 2.47
N SER A 18 14.43 0.66 2.67
CA SER A 18 13.37 -0.31 2.35
C SER A 18 12.09 0.05 3.11
N PRO A 19 10.89 -0.03 2.49
CA PRO A 19 9.62 0.20 3.19
C PRO A 19 9.47 -0.62 4.48
N SER A 20 9.95 -1.86 4.49
CA SER A 20 9.91 -2.72 5.68
C SER A 20 10.83 -2.26 6.81
N ALA A 21 11.94 -1.60 6.50
CA ALA A 21 12.90 -1.12 7.51
C ALA A 21 12.37 0.06 8.33
N VAL A 22 11.40 0.80 7.78
CA VAL A 22 10.79 1.97 8.44
C VAL A 22 9.40 1.68 9.00
N TYR A 23 8.84 0.49 8.72
CA TYR A 23 7.50 0.15 9.12
C TYR A 23 7.44 -0.28 10.59
N ASP A 24 6.71 0.47 11.40
CA ASP A 24 6.39 0.12 12.78
C ASP A 24 4.88 -0.08 12.94
N PRO A 25 4.40 -1.33 13.10
CA PRO A 25 2.97 -1.62 13.22
C PRO A 25 2.32 -1.04 14.47
N THR A 26 3.11 -0.59 15.46
CA THR A 26 2.59 -0.06 16.72
C THR A 26 2.24 1.42 16.64
N LEU A 27 2.68 2.12 15.59
CA LEU A 27 2.35 3.52 15.37
C LEU A 27 0.90 3.72 14.92
N PRO A 28 0.31 4.92 15.16
CA PRO A 28 -0.99 5.29 14.61
C PRO A 28 -1.02 5.17 13.08
N PRO A 29 -2.18 4.84 12.47
CA PRO A 29 -2.29 4.59 11.03
C PRO A 29 -1.70 5.70 10.15
N ALA A 30 -1.97 6.98 10.47
CA ALA A 30 -1.45 8.11 9.72
C ALA A 30 0.10 8.19 9.75
N GLN A 31 0.72 7.84 10.87
CA GLN A 31 2.18 7.88 11.02
C GLN A 31 2.84 6.71 10.28
N ARG A 32 2.25 5.51 10.34
CA ARG A 32 2.73 4.36 9.56
C ARG A 32 2.67 4.61 8.06
N HIS A 33 1.51 5.11 7.59
CA HIS A 33 1.32 5.45 6.19
C HIS A 33 2.33 6.53 5.76
N GLY A 34 2.51 7.57 6.57
CA GLY A 34 3.52 8.60 6.31
C GLY A 34 4.95 8.06 6.25
N ALA A 35 5.31 7.11 7.12
CA ALA A 35 6.62 6.45 7.09
C ALA A 35 6.83 5.63 5.81
N LEU A 36 5.81 4.86 5.39
CA LEU A 36 5.86 4.08 4.15
C LEU A 36 5.97 4.97 2.91
N VAL A 37 5.18 6.05 2.84
CA VAL A 37 5.29 7.02 1.75
C VAL A 37 6.67 7.67 1.78
N GLY A 38 7.16 8.10 2.94
CA GLY A 38 8.49 8.71 3.09
C GLY A 38 9.67 7.80 2.71
N ALA A 39 9.49 6.48 2.72
CA ALA A 39 10.49 5.51 2.25
C ALA A 39 10.60 5.46 0.71
N LEU A 40 9.59 5.94 0.00
CA LEU A 40 9.58 5.93 -1.46
C LEU A 40 10.51 7.03 -2.02
N PRO A 41 10.99 6.89 -3.27
CA PRO A 41 11.56 8.00 -4.04
C PRO A 41 10.64 9.23 -4.05
N GLU A 42 11.21 10.44 -4.03
CA GLU A 42 10.43 11.70 -3.98
C GLU A 42 9.43 11.84 -5.14
N THR A 43 9.78 11.32 -6.31
CA THR A 43 8.89 11.28 -7.48
C THR A 43 7.64 10.44 -7.21
N LEU A 44 7.80 9.26 -6.61
CA LEU A 44 6.69 8.40 -6.21
C LEU A 44 5.89 9.00 -5.05
N GLN A 45 6.55 9.66 -4.09
CA GLN A 45 5.84 10.38 -3.02
C GLN A 45 4.87 11.41 -3.59
N ALA A 46 5.34 12.21 -4.55
CA ALA A 46 4.51 13.20 -5.23
C ALA A 46 3.35 12.54 -5.99
N ILE A 47 3.60 11.47 -6.74
CA ILE A 47 2.56 10.77 -7.51
C ILE A 47 1.48 10.18 -6.61
N VAL A 48 1.89 9.46 -5.56
CA VAL A 48 0.98 8.81 -4.60
C VAL A 48 0.18 9.84 -3.81
N GLY A 49 0.78 10.98 -3.47
CA GLY A 49 0.15 12.04 -2.66
C GLY A 49 -0.89 12.92 -3.37
N ASN A 50 -0.97 12.89 -4.70
CA ASN A 50 -1.80 13.82 -5.50
C ASN A 50 -3.31 13.46 -5.55
N GLY A 51 -3.86 12.88 -4.48
CA GLY A 51 -5.28 12.57 -4.40
C GLY A 51 -6.15 13.81 -4.18
N THR A 52 -7.33 13.85 -4.80
CA THR A 52 -8.30 14.93 -4.56
C THR A 52 -9.42 14.40 -3.67
N SER A 53 -9.70 15.07 -2.55
CA SER A 53 -10.79 14.68 -1.64
C SER A 53 -12.02 15.56 -1.85
N ARG A 54 -13.20 14.94 -1.97
CA ARG A 54 -14.48 15.65 -2.11
C ARG A 54 -15.48 15.18 -1.07
N ALA A 55 -16.24 16.12 -0.50
CA ALA A 55 -17.38 15.81 0.36
C ALA A 55 -18.48 15.08 -0.43
N CYS A 56 -18.95 13.97 0.11
CA CYS A 56 -20.05 13.18 -0.44
C CYS A 56 -21.30 13.36 0.42
N PHE A 57 -22.43 13.49 -0.25
CA PHE A 57 -23.75 13.61 0.34
C PHE A 57 -24.65 12.50 -0.18
N ASP A 58 -25.59 12.04 0.63
CA ASP A 58 -26.63 11.10 0.22
C ASP A 58 -27.71 11.81 -0.63
N ASP A 59 -28.68 11.03 -1.11
CA ASP A 59 -29.79 11.54 -1.93
C ASP A 59 -30.71 12.52 -1.18
N LEU A 60 -30.61 12.58 0.16
CA LEU A 60 -31.35 13.50 1.02
C LEU A 60 -30.52 14.75 1.39
N GLY A 61 -29.30 14.86 0.87
CA GLY A 61 -28.38 15.97 1.16
C GLY A 61 -27.66 15.84 2.51
N GLY A 62 -27.74 14.69 3.19
CA GLY A 62 -26.99 14.38 4.40
C GLY A 62 -25.52 14.11 4.08
N PHE A 63 -24.59 14.64 4.89
CA PHE A 63 -23.17 14.39 4.72
C PHE A 63 -22.84 12.93 5.07
N VAL A 64 -22.27 12.19 4.10
CA VAL A 64 -21.92 10.77 4.24
C VAL A 64 -20.42 10.59 4.55
N GLY A 65 -19.59 11.54 4.14
CA GLY A 65 -18.15 11.48 4.37
C GLY A 65 -17.33 12.19 3.30
N MET A 66 -16.02 11.99 3.35
CA MET A 66 -15.09 12.41 2.31
C MET A 66 -14.78 11.21 1.42
N ARG A 67 -14.84 11.38 0.09
CA ARG A 67 -14.33 10.41 -0.87
C ARG A 67 -13.08 10.98 -1.51
N GLU A 68 -11.98 10.26 -1.38
CA GLU A 68 -10.79 10.54 -2.15
C GLU A 68 -10.92 9.92 -3.54
N THR A 69 -10.61 10.70 -4.56
CA THR A 69 -10.40 10.24 -5.93
C THR A 69 -8.93 10.41 -6.26
N TRP A 70 -8.27 9.30 -6.58
CA TRP A 70 -6.90 9.26 -7.04
C TRP A 70 -6.84 8.41 -8.32
N SER A 71 -5.95 8.77 -9.23
CA SER A 71 -5.64 8.03 -10.44
C SER A 71 -4.18 8.30 -10.80
N PRO A 72 -3.44 7.31 -11.34
CA PRO A 72 -2.06 7.52 -11.75
C PRO A 72 -2.00 8.57 -12.87
N PRO A 73 -0.88 9.27 -13.00
CA PRO A 73 -0.60 10.09 -14.17
C PRO A 73 -0.75 9.26 -15.46
N ALA A 74 -1.25 9.87 -16.52
CA ALA A 74 -1.42 9.19 -17.82
C ALA A 74 -0.12 8.65 -18.40
N VAL A 75 1.01 9.21 -17.97
CA VAL A 75 2.37 8.86 -18.38
C VAL A 75 3.23 8.81 -17.12
N VAL A 76 3.86 7.65 -16.88
CA VAL A 76 4.78 7.43 -15.76
C VAL A 76 6.17 7.15 -16.34
N ASP A 77 7.21 7.68 -15.70
CA ASP A 77 8.60 7.39 -16.05
C ASP A 77 8.88 5.89 -15.82
N PRO A 78 9.53 5.16 -16.76
CA PRO A 78 9.90 3.77 -16.55
C PRO A 78 10.63 3.49 -15.23
N ALA A 79 11.48 4.41 -14.76
CA ALA A 79 12.21 4.26 -13.51
C ALA A 79 11.27 4.34 -12.29
N ASP A 80 10.25 5.20 -12.34
CA ASP A 80 9.23 5.32 -11.30
C ASP A 80 8.33 4.08 -11.28
N ALA A 81 7.92 3.57 -12.45
CA ALA A 81 7.14 2.34 -12.54
C ALA A 81 7.89 1.13 -11.96
N GLU A 82 9.19 1.00 -12.26
CA GLU A 82 10.02 -0.07 -11.71
C GLU A 82 10.24 0.09 -10.20
N ALA A 83 10.45 1.32 -9.72
CA ALA A 83 10.56 1.60 -8.30
C ALA A 83 9.26 1.29 -7.55
N ALA A 84 8.10 1.60 -8.15
CA ALA A 84 6.79 1.28 -7.59
C ALA A 84 6.58 -0.24 -7.50
N ALA A 85 6.95 -0.99 -8.54
CA ALA A 85 6.88 -2.45 -8.53
C ALA A 85 7.77 -3.07 -7.43
N ARG A 86 8.99 -2.57 -7.24
CA ARG A 86 9.88 -3.04 -6.16
C ARG A 86 9.33 -2.74 -4.77
N ALA A 87 8.82 -1.52 -4.56
CA ALA A 87 8.23 -1.13 -3.28
C ALA A 87 6.96 -1.95 -2.97
N LEU A 88 6.10 -2.15 -3.98
CA LEU A 88 4.90 -2.97 -3.87
C LEU A 88 5.23 -4.39 -3.43
N ALA A 89 6.21 -5.03 -4.09
CA ALA A 89 6.60 -6.40 -3.74
C ALA A 89 7.08 -6.54 -2.29
N VAL A 90 7.78 -5.53 -1.76
CA VAL A 90 8.19 -5.51 -0.35
C VAL A 90 6.99 -5.35 0.57
N ILE A 91 6.10 -4.39 0.28
CA ILE A 91 4.91 -4.14 1.10
C ILE A 91 4.00 -5.38 1.13
N GLU A 92 3.71 -5.99 -0.01
CA GLU A 92 2.87 -7.19 -0.09
C GLU A 92 3.46 -8.37 0.68
N ARG A 93 4.77 -8.60 0.53
CA ARG A 93 5.44 -9.78 1.11
C ARG A 93 5.75 -9.62 2.59
N GLU A 94 6.10 -8.43 3.06
CA GLU A 94 6.66 -8.23 4.41
C GLU A 94 5.71 -7.51 5.35
N ILE A 95 4.72 -6.77 4.83
CA ILE A 95 3.80 -5.95 5.64
C ILE A 95 2.38 -6.49 5.54
N LEU A 96 1.89 -6.77 4.33
CA LEU A 96 0.51 -7.20 4.08
C LEU A 96 0.35 -8.72 4.00
N ALA A 97 1.42 -9.48 4.22
CA ALA A 97 1.36 -10.94 4.16
C ALA A 97 0.33 -11.48 5.16
N PRO A 98 -0.51 -12.45 4.74
CA PRO A 98 -1.47 -13.12 5.61
C PRO A 98 -0.80 -13.67 6.89
N VAL A 99 -1.53 -13.60 7.99
CA VAL A 99 -1.07 -14.08 9.29
C VAL A 99 -0.91 -15.61 9.33
N ASP A 100 0.03 -16.09 10.14
CA ASP A 100 0.16 -17.52 10.41
C ASP A 100 -1.12 -18.08 11.09
N PRO A 101 -1.76 -19.13 10.54
CA PRO A 101 -3.00 -19.68 11.11
C PRO A 101 -2.85 -20.21 12.55
N GLY A 102 -1.70 -20.79 12.88
CA GLY A 102 -1.42 -21.31 14.22
C GLY A 102 -1.34 -20.19 15.26
N TRP A 103 -0.62 -19.12 14.93
CA TRP A 103 -0.58 -17.90 15.72
C TRP A 103 -1.98 -17.28 15.88
N LEU A 104 -2.75 -17.19 14.80
CA LEU A 104 -4.07 -16.56 14.80
C LEU A 104 -5.03 -17.29 15.73
N LEU A 105 -5.09 -18.63 15.65
CA LEU A 105 -5.92 -19.43 16.54
C LEU A 105 -5.56 -19.21 18.01
N ALA A 106 -4.28 -19.26 18.35
CA ALA A 106 -3.81 -19.01 19.72
C ALA A 106 -4.17 -17.59 20.18
N ARG A 107 -4.07 -16.60 19.28
CA ARG A 107 -4.38 -15.21 19.56
C ARG A 107 -5.87 -14.98 19.84
N LEU A 108 -6.74 -15.65 19.10
CA LEU A 108 -8.19 -15.60 19.25
C LEU A 108 -8.65 -16.24 20.57
N LEU A 109 -8.10 -17.41 20.92
CA LEU A 109 -8.37 -18.03 22.21
C LEU A 109 -7.94 -17.13 23.38
N ALA A 110 -6.80 -16.45 23.26
CA ALA A 110 -6.37 -15.48 24.26
C ALA A 110 -7.33 -14.27 24.34
N LEU A 111 -7.82 -13.75 23.21
CA LEU A 111 -8.86 -12.71 23.20
C LEU A 111 -10.13 -13.19 23.93
N PHE A 112 -10.60 -14.41 23.65
CA PHE A 112 -11.80 -14.97 24.24
C PHE A 112 -11.70 -15.14 25.75
N ALA A 113 -10.50 -15.46 26.26
CA ALA A 113 -10.22 -15.52 27.70
C ALA A 113 -10.23 -14.12 28.36
N HIS A 114 -9.77 -13.08 27.66
CA HIS A 114 -9.82 -11.70 28.15
C HIS A 114 -11.21 -11.07 28.07
N CYS A 115 -12.00 -11.48 27.07
CA CYS A 115 -13.30 -10.91 26.76
C CYS A 115 -14.37 -12.00 26.80
N PRO A 116 -15.04 -12.20 27.96
CA PRO A 116 -16.02 -13.25 28.12
C PRO A 116 -17.26 -13.01 27.24
N PRO A 117 -18.01 -14.08 26.90
CA PRO A 117 -19.28 -13.94 26.22
C PRO A 117 -20.28 -13.17 27.10
N ARG A 118 -21.28 -12.53 26.47
CA ARG A 118 -22.35 -11.83 27.21
C ARG A 118 -23.34 -12.79 27.88
N SER A 119 -23.44 -14.01 27.36
CA SER A 119 -24.29 -15.09 27.83
C SER A 119 -23.50 -16.07 28.71
N ALA A 120 -24.12 -17.21 29.03
CA ALA A 120 -23.48 -18.28 29.80
C ALA A 120 -22.13 -18.71 29.19
N PRO A 121 -21.21 -19.24 30.01
CA PRO A 121 -19.93 -19.78 29.53
C PRO A 121 -20.16 -20.81 28.42
N VAL A 122 -19.33 -20.73 27.38
CA VAL A 122 -19.34 -21.66 26.26
C VAL A 122 -18.49 -22.88 26.63
N ASP A 123 -18.93 -24.07 26.21
CA ASP A 123 -18.13 -25.29 26.38
C ASP A 123 -16.74 -25.12 25.72
N PRO A 124 -15.63 -25.54 26.36
CA PRO A 124 -14.29 -25.33 25.83
C PRO A 124 -14.03 -25.98 24.45
N ALA A 125 -14.71 -27.08 24.12
CA ALA A 125 -14.60 -27.69 22.80
C ALA A 125 -15.30 -26.83 21.74
N VAL A 126 -16.50 -26.32 22.05
CA VAL A 126 -17.24 -25.39 21.20
C VAL A 126 -16.45 -24.09 21.01
N GLU A 127 -15.82 -23.58 22.06
CA GLU A 127 -15.01 -22.37 21.99
C GLU A 127 -13.81 -22.51 21.03
N ARG A 128 -13.17 -23.69 21.00
CA ARG A 128 -12.11 -23.98 20.04
C ARG A 128 -12.62 -24.05 18.60
N MET A 129 -13.80 -24.62 18.38
CA MET A 129 -14.43 -24.63 17.05
C MET A 129 -14.71 -23.21 16.57
N VAL A 130 -15.34 -22.37 17.42
CA VAL A 130 -15.61 -20.97 17.10
C VAL A 130 -14.32 -20.20 16.81
N ALA A 131 -13.25 -20.43 17.58
CA ALA A 131 -11.96 -19.79 17.32
C ALA A 131 -11.33 -20.24 15.99
N SER A 132 -11.56 -21.50 15.57
CA SER A 132 -11.13 -22.01 14.27
C SER A 132 -11.88 -21.31 13.14
N ASP A 133 -13.21 -21.18 13.23
CA ASP A 133 -14.02 -20.49 12.22
C ASP A 133 -13.57 -19.02 12.07
N TRP A 134 -13.31 -18.35 13.19
CA TRP A 134 -12.77 -16.99 13.18
C TRP A 134 -11.36 -16.91 12.59
N ALA A 135 -10.53 -17.95 12.77
CA ALA A 135 -9.20 -17.99 12.20
C ALA A 135 -9.25 -18.10 10.67
N GLU A 136 -10.24 -18.80 10.11
CA GLU A 136 -10.50 -18.82 8.67
C GLU A 136 -10.92 -17.43 8.18
N ASP A 137 -11.86 -16.79 8.87
CA ASP A 137 -12.38 -15.47 8.49
C ASP A 137 -11.33 -14.35 8.61
N LEU A 138 -10.40 -14.44 9.55
CA LEU A 138 -9.37 -13.42 9.79
C LEU A 138 -8.01 -13.79 9.19
N GLY A 139 -7.89 -14.95 8.56
CA GLY A 139 -6.63 -15.46 8.02
C GLY A 139 -6.06 -14.61 6.88
N GLU A 140 -6.89 -13.82 6.19
CA GLU A 140 -6.48 -12.92 5.11
C GLU A 140 -5.74 -11.67 5.60
N TYR A 141 -5.89 -11.28 6.87
CA TYR A 141 -5.27 -10.07 7.41
C TYR A 141 -3.84 -10.33 7.86
N PRO A 142 -2.96 -9.32 7.81
CA PRO A 142 -1.63 -9.44 8.38
C PRO A 142 -1.66 -9.47 9.90
N GLN A 143 -0.66 -10.13 10.50
CA GLN A 143 -0.59 -10.34 11.96
C GLN A 143 -0.75 -9.04 12.76
N TRP A 144 -0.11 -7.96 12.30
CA TRP A 144 -0.14 -6.68 12.99
C TRP A 144 -1.53 -6.04 13.01
N ALA A 145 -2.33 -6.22 11.95
CA ALA A 145 -3.67 -5.66 11.86
C ALA A 145 -4.60 -6.36 12.86
N VAL A 146 -4.50 -7.69 12.96
CA VAL A 146 -5.19 -8.48 13.98
C VAL A 146 -4.78 -8.03 15.39
N ASP A 147 -3.49 -7.87 15.66
CA ASP A 147 -3.02 -7.42 16.96
C ASP A 147 -3.51 -6.01 17.33
N GLN A 148 -3.56 -5.09 16.37
CA GLN A 148 -4.12 -3.76 16.53
C GLN A 148 -5.62 -3.83 16.83
N ALA A 149 -6.39 -4.59 16.05
CA ALA A 149 -7.82 -4.78 16.25
C ALA A 149 -8.13 -5.33 17.65
N VAL A 150 -7.41 -6.39 18.07
CA VAL A 150 -7.55 -6.95 19.41
C VAL A 150 -7.17 -5.95 20.49
N ARG A 151 -6.10 -5.16 20.29
CA ARG A 151 -5.67 -4.13 21.25
C ARG A 151 -6.72 -3.04 21.40
N VAL A 152 -7.29 -2.54 20.29
CA VAL A 152 -8.35 -1.53 20.30
C VAL A 152 -9.58 -2.06 21.04
N TRP A 153 -10.00 -3.29 20.72
CA TRP A 153 -11.16 -3.91 21.37
C TRP A 153 -10.99 -4.02 22.88
N ARG A 154 -9.89 -4.65 23.35
CA ARG A 154 -9.64 -4.85 24.79
C ARG A 154 -9.55 -3.55 25.58
N ARG A 155 -9.19 -2.44 24.94
CA ARG A 155 -9.08 -1.12 25.59
C ARG A 155 -10.40 -0.37 25.67
N THR A 156 -11.36 -0.70 24.80
CA THR A 156 -12.58 0.09 24.60
C THR A 156 -13.86 -0.67 24.95
N LYS A 157 -13.81 -2.01 25.01
CA LYS A 157 -14.97 -2.87 25.21
C LYS A 157 -14.71 -3.91 26.30
N LYS A 158 -15.74 -4.19 27.08
CA LYS A 158 -15.72 -5.20 28.16
C LYS A 158 -15.98 -6.62 27.66
N TRP A 159 -16.87 -6.76 26.68
CA TRP A 159 -17.44 -8.03 26.25
C TRP A 159 -16.77 -8.56 24.98
N ARG A 160 -16.90 -9.85 24.72
CA ARG A 160 -16.45 -10.48 23.46
C ARG A 160 -17.00 -9.74 22.23
N PRO A 161 -16.17 -9.49 21.20
CA PRO A 161 -16.65 -8.99 19.93
C PRO A 161 -17.47 -10.05 19.19
N THR A 162 -18.20 -9.61 18.18
CA THR A 162 -18.62 -10.45 17.06
C THR A 162 -17.50 -10.54 16.02
N ILE A 163 -17.54 -11.57 15.16
CA ILE A 163 -16.57 -11.69 14.06
C ILE A 163 -16.61 -10.48 13.13
N MET A 164 -17.81 -9.96 12.84
CA MET A 164 -18.01 -8.77 12.01
C MET A 164 -17.32 -7.53 12.60
N GLU A 165 -17.43 -7.31 13.91
CA GLU A 165 -16.75 -6.19 14.58
C GLU A 165 -15.23 -6.33 14.54
N MET A 166 -14.71 -7.57 14.68
CA MET A 166 -13.27 -7.81 14.58
C MET A 166 -12.74 -7.59 13.16
N ARG A 167 -13.47 -8.07 12.14
CA ARG A 167 -13.15 -7.81 10.73
C ARG A 167 -13.13 -6.32 10.44
N ALA A 168 -14.15 -5.57 10.87
CA ALA A 168 -14.21 -4.13 10.67
C ALA A 168 -13.01 -3.39 11.28
N LEU A 169 -12.52 -3.83 12.46
CA LEU A 169 -11.30 -3.27 13.06
C LEU A 169 -10.03 -3.65 12.30
N CYS A 170 -9.97 -4.84 11.71
CA CYS A 170 -8.85 -5.25 10.86
C CYS A 170 -8.85 -4.46 9.55
N ASP A 171 -10.02 -4.28 8.93
CA ASP A 171 -10.22 -3.45 7.74
C ASP A 171 -9.76 -2.02 8.00
N GLU A 172 -10.21 -1.40 9.09
CA GLU A 172 -9.80 -0.05 9.48
C GLU A 172 -8.27 0.03 9.67
N ALA A 173 -7.67 -0.98 10.29
CA ALA A 173 -6.23 -1.01 10.53
C ALA A 173 -5.42 -1.11 9.23
N VAL A 174 -5.87 -1.91 8.26
CA VAL A 174 -5.11 -2.25 7.03
C VAL A 174 -5.39 -1.34 5.84
N THR A 175 -6.52 -0.62 5.84
CA THR A 175 -6.97 0.24 4.73
C THR A 175 -5.89 1.21 4.22
N PRO A 176 -5.11 1.92 5.06
CA PRO A 176 -4.11 2.86 4.57
C PRO A 176 -2.98 2.19 3.79
N GLU A 177 -2.52 1.03 4.23
CA GLU A 177 -1.48 0.24 3.57
C GLU A 177 -1.98 -0.44 2.30
N LEU A 178 -3.22 -0.96 2.30
CA LEU A 178 -3.85 -1.48 1.07
C LEU A 178 -4.03 -0.40 0.02
N THR A 179 -4.46 0.80 0.42
CA THR A 179 -4.62 1.93 -0.49
C THR A 179 -3.30 2.30 -1.13
N LEU A 180 -2.21 2.35 -0.36
CA LEU A 180 -0.86 2.60 -0.89
C LEU A 180 -0.44 1.51 -1.88
N ALA A 181 -0.64 0.24 -1.54
CA ALA A 181 -0.31 -0.88 -2.41
C ALA A 181 -1.08 -0.81 -3.74
N GLU A 182 -2.37 -0.47 -3.70
CA GLU A 182 -3.18 -0.27 -4.92
C GLU A 182 -2.61 0.85 -5.80
N ARG A 183 -2.28 2.01 -5.21
CA ARG A 183 -1.66 3.12 -5.96
C ARG A 183 -0.35 2.70 -6.60
N LEU A 184 0.52 2.00 -5.88
CA LEU A 184 1.78 1.50 -6.41
C LEU A 184 1.58 0.49 -7.55
N ARG A 185 0.56 -0.35 -7.45
CA ARG A 185 0.19 -1.30 -8.51
C ARG A 185 -0.28 -0.58 -9.77
N GLU A 186 -1.13 0.43 -9.63
CA GLU A 186 -1.58 1.26 -10.75
C GLU A 186 -0.43 2.04 -11.41
N ILE A 187 0.51 2.57 -10.62
CA ILE A 187 1.72 3.25 -11.13
C ILE A 187 2.62 2.26 -11.89
N ALA A 188 2.84 1.06 -11.34
CA ALA A 188 3.65 0.03 -11.97
C ALA A 188 3.03 -0.49 -13.28
N ALA A 189 1.70 -0.48 -13.38
CA ALA A 189 0.96 -0.89 -14.57
C ALA A 189 0.77 0.24 -15.61
N ALA A 190 1.06 1.50 -15.24
CA ALA A 190 0.87 2.64 -16.13
C ALA A 190 1.76 2.54 -17.38
N LYS A 191 1.24 3.01 -18.51
CA LYS A 191 2.00 2.99 -19.77
C LYS A 191 3.21 3.88 -19.63
N SER A 192 4.40 3.30 -19.86
CA SER A 192 5.63 4.06 -19.96
C SER A 192 5.51 5.11 -21.06
N ALA A 193 6.00 6.33 -20.80
CA ALA A 193 6.35 7.23 -21.89
C ALA A 193 7.45 6.55 -22.71
N THR A 194 7.10 5.86 -23.79
CA THR A 194 8.08 5.57 -24.83
C THR A 194 8.64 6.91 -25.27
N ALA A 195 9.94 7.10 -25.07
CA ALA A 195 10.69 8.31 -25.40
C ALA A 195 10.54 8.64 -26.90
N GLY A 196 9.46 9.33 -27.25
CA GLY A 196 9.26 9.97 -28.54
C GLY A 196 10.08 11.24 -28.62
N ARG A 197 11.42 11.13 -28.51
CA ARG A 197 12.35 12.21 -28.88
C ARG A 197 13.76 11.69 -29.17
N ALA A 198 13.88 10.97 -30.27
CA ALA A 198 15.10 11.01 -31.09
C ALA A 198 14.68 11.44 -32.50
N GLY A 199 14.59 12.75 -32.70
CA GLY A 199 14.55 13.34 -34.03
C GLY A 199 15.91 13.14 -34.69
N GLY A 200 15.95 12.29 -35.72
CA GLY A 200 16.95 12.34 -36.78
C GLY A 200 16.25 12.79 -38.06
N PRO A 201 16.66 13.89 -38.72
CA PRO A 201 16.08 14.27 -40.00
C PRO A 201 16.44 13.22 -41.04
N ASP A 202 15.41 12.78 -41.75
CA ASP A 202 15.45 11.81 -42.84
C ASP A 202 16.15 12.44 -44.07
N ILE A 203 17.48 12.42 -44.09
CA ILE A 203 18.28 12.83 -45.25
C ILE A 203 18.62 11.59 -46.07
N ARG A 204 17.61 10.94 -46.65
CA ARG A 204 17.83 9.92 -47.70
C ARG A 204 16.63 9.70 -48.61
N SER A 205 16.09 10.80 -49.14
CA SER A 205 15.19 10.75 -50.30
C SER A 205 15.43 11.96 -51.20
N MET A 206 16.58 12.01 -51.87
CA MET A 206 16.86 12.92 -52.99
C MET A 206 18.16 12.46 -53.69
N ALA A 207 18.09 11.37 -54.47
CA ALA A 207 19.04 11.11 -55.55
C ALA A 207 18.49 10.02 -56.48
N GLY A 208 18.23 10.37 -57.74
CA GLY A 208 18.06 9.37 -58.79
C GLY A 208 16.95 9.61 -59.81
N ARG A 209 16.74 10.84 -60.29
CA ARG A 209 16.12 11.04 -61.60
C ARG A 209 17.23 11.38 -62.59
N ALA A 210 17.45 10.49 -63.57
CA ALA A 210 17.53 10.80 -65.00
C ALA A 210 18.63 10.05 -65.78
N ILE A 211 18.21 9.66 -67.00
CA ILE A 211 18.97 9.41 -68.24
C ILE A 211 19.44 7.97 -68.52
N ARG A 212 18.70 7.29 -69.41
CA ARG A 212 19.32 6.59 -70.53
C ARG A 212 18.48 6.76 -71.81
N ARG A 213 19.09 7.40 -72.80
CA ARG A 213 18.74 7.31 -74.22
C ARG A 213 19.27 5.97 -74.75
N MET A 214 18.45 5.27 -75.51
CA MET A 214 18.73 4.86 -76.90
C MET A 214 17.41 4.43 -77.53
#